data_AF-A0A952TRK0-F1
#
_entry.id   AF-A0A952TRK0-F1
#
_cell.length_a   1.000
_cell.length_b   1.000
_cell.length_c   1.000
_cell.angle_alpha   90.00
_cell.angle_beta   90.00
_cell.angle_gamma   90.00
#
_symmetry.space_group_name_H-M   'P 1'
#
loop_
_entity.id
_entity.type
_entity.pdbx_description
1 polymer ?
#
loop_
_entity_poly.entity_id
_entity_poly.type
_entity_poly.pdbx_seq_one_letter_code
_entity_poly.pdbx_strand_id
1 'polypeptide(L)' 'MKNGEIQKLRERLGLDRHQFAEFLGLTSYQSMMNIENGIRNPSRLAMKVLRYIDSLPKAKALAFVEELNRHEPK' A
#
# COMPACT_ATOMS: atom_id res chain seq x y z
N MET A 1 3.76 -11.60 -0.54
CA MET A 1 3.84 -10.72 0.62
C MET A 1 2.96 -11.27 1.71
N LYS A 2 3.56 -11.54 2.87
CA LYS A 2 2.94 -11.71 4.17
C LYS A 2 2.67 -10.33 4.78
N ASN A 3 1.81 -10.26 5.78
CA ASN A 3 1.37 -9.01 6.40
C ASN A 3 2.55 -8.16 6.95
N GLY A 4 3.53 -8.79 7.59
CA GLY A 4 4.75 -8.09 8.04
C GLY A 4 5.66 -7.56 6.92
N GLU A 5 5.53 -8.08 5.69
CA GLU A 5 6.24 -7.52 4.53
C GLU A 5 5.55 -6.23 4.02
N ILE A 6 4.23 -6.11 4.23
CA ILE A 6 3.46 -4.92 3.85
C ILE A 6 3.86 -3.72 4.72
N GLN A 7 4.03 -3.94 6.03
CA GLN A 7 4.52 -2.91 6.94
C GLN A 7 5.92 -2.41 6.52
N LYS A 8 6.85 -3.34 6.26
CA LYS A 8 8.22 -3.00 5.83
C LYS A 8 8.23 -2.23 4.51
N LEU A 9 7.37 -2.60 3.57
CA LEU A 9 7.22 -1.89 2.30
C LEU A 9 6.76 -0.46 2.53
N ARG A 10 5.73 -0.24 3.35
CA ARG A 10 5.24 1.11 3.68
C ARG A 10 6.35 1.97 4.31
N GLU A 11 7.05 1.41 5.30
CA GLU A 11 8.18 2.09 5.97
C GLU A 11 9.33 2.39 5.01
N ARG A 12 9.67 1.48 4.09
CA ARG A 12 10.66 1.68 3.02
C ARG A 12 10.28 2.88 2.13
N LEU A 13 9.01 3.01 1.81
CA LEU A 13 8.49 4.12 1.01
C LEU A 13 8.41 5.44 1.80
N GLY A 14 8.45 5.38 3.14
CA GLY A 14 8.33 6.57 3.99
C GLY A 14 6.91 7.11 4.07
N LEU A 15 5.92 6.24 3.82
CA LEU A 15 4.50 6.60 3.88
C LEU A 15 3.96 6.29 5.27
N ASP A 16 3.08 7.15 5.77
CA ASP A 16 2.26 6.81 6.93
C ASP A 16 1.12 5.85 6.54
N ARG A 17 0.40 5.35 7.55
CA ARG A 17 -0.70 4.40 7.31
C ARG A 17 -1.91 5.04 6.64
N HIS A 18 -2.13 6.35 6.77
CA HIS A 18 -3.22 7.04 6.09
C HIS A 18 -2.92 7.15 4.59
N GLN A 19 -1.73 7.63 4.23
CA GLN A 19 -1.27 7.73 2.84
C GLN A 19 -1.26 6.36 2.15
N PHE A 20 -0.83 5.32 2.87
CA PHE A 20 -0.80 3.97 2.31
C PHE A 20 -2.20 3.33 2.23
N ALA A 21 -3.12 3.73 3.12
CA ALA A 21 -4.53 3.34 3.02
C ALA A 21 -5.19 3.97 1.79
N GLU A 22 -5.00 5.27 1.60
CA GLU A 22 -5.48 6.04 0.43
C GLU A 22 -4.99 5.41 -0.87
N PHE A 23 -3.67 5.15 -0.98
CA PHE A 23 -3.09 4.46 -2.13
C PHE A 23 -3.74 3.10 -2.44
N LEU A 24 -4.11 2.35 -1.41
CA LEU A 24 -4.75 1.03 -1.57
C LEU A 24 -6.28 1.12 -1.74
N GLY A 25 -6.85 2.33 -1.79
CA GLY A 25 -8.30 2.55 -1.86
C GLY A 25 -9.03 2.03 -0.61
N LEU A 26 -8.40 2.13 0.56
CA LEU A 26 -8.96 1.69 1.83
C LEU A 26 -9.63 2.86 2.54
N THR A 27 -10.81 2.61 3.09
CA THR A 27 -11.65 3.64 3.74
C THR A 27 -11.11 4.18 5.05
N SER A 28 -10.09 3.55 5.66
CA SER A 28 -9.61 3.99 6.98
C SER A 28 -8.20 3.50 7.33
N TYR A 29 -7.56 4.25 8.23
CA TYR A 29 -6.36 3.84 8.97
C TYR A 29 -6.53 2.45 9.61
N GLN A 30 -7.70 2.20 10.21
CA GLN A 30 -8.02 0.91 10.84
C GLN A 30 -7.95 -0.25 9.85
N SER A 31 -8.39 -0.05 8.60
CA SER A 31 -8.30 -1.08 7.56
C SER A 31 -6.86 -1.40 7.22
N MET A 32 -5.99 -0.39 7.16
CA MET A 32 -4.55 -0.60 6.93
C MET A 32 -3.89 -1.32 8.11
N MET A 33 -4.21 -0.93 9.34
CA MET A 33 -3.70 -1.60 10.54
C MET A 33 -4.17 -3.06 10.64
N ASN A 34 -5.43 -3.35 10.30
CA ASN A 34 -5.93 -4.72 10.24
C ASN A 34 -5.18 -5.57 9.20
N ILE A 35 -4.75 -4.96 8.10
CA ILE A 35 -3.89 -5.62 7.11
C ILE A 35 -2.51 -5.88 7.68
N GLU A 36 -1.83 -4.89 8.27
CA GLU A 36 -0.47 -5.08 8.81
C GLU A 36 -0.45 -6.14 9.94
N ASN A 37 -1.50 -6.20 10.76
CA ASN A 37 -1.62 -7.13 11.88
C ASN A 37 -2.14 -8.53 11.49
N GLY A 38 -2.42 -8.79 10.21
CA GLY A 38 -2.91 -10.11 9.78
C GLY A 38 -4.38 -10.41 10.08
N ILE A 39 -5.12 -9.42 10.60
CA ILE A 39 -6.57 -9.54 10.88
C ILE A 39 -7.35 -9.58 9.56
N ARG A 40 -6.85 -8.89 8.52
CA ARG A 40 -7.45 -8.85 7.18
C ARG A 40 -6.40 -9.07 6.11
N ASN A 41 -6.80 -9.72 5.02
CA ASN A 41 -5.99 -9.82 3.82
C ASN A 41 -6.35 -8.72 2.80
N PRO A 42 -5.36 -8.15 2.08
CA PRO A 42 -5.63 -7.29 0.93
C PRO A 42 -6.39 -8.06 -0.16
N SER A 43 -7.06 -7.31 -1.06
CA SER A 43 -7.65 -7.92 -2.26
C SER A 43 -6.56 -8.51 -3.17
N ARG A 44 -6.92 -9.42 -4.08
CA ARG A 44 -5.98 -9.99 -5.06
C ARG A 44 -5.32 -8.91 -5.93
N LEU A 45 -6.06 -7.86 -6.26
CA LEU A 45 -5.53 -6.71 -7.01
C LEU A 45 -4.52 -5.93 -6.17
N ALA A 46 -4.89 -5.55 -4.94
CA ALA A 46 -3.98 -4.87 -4.01
C ALA A 46 -2.70 -5.68 -3.79
N MET A 47 -2.81 -7.00 -3.66
CA MET A 47 -1.65 -7.88 -3.52
C MET A 47 -0.74 -7.89 -4.77
N LYS A 48 -1.31 -7.82 -5.99
CA LYS A 48 -0.52 -7.67 -7.23
C LYS A 48 0.22 -6.34 -7.25
N VAL A 49 -0.47 -5.25 -6.92
CA VAL A 49 0.11 -3.91 -6.86
C VAL A 49 1.23 -3.83 -5.82
N LEU A 50 0.99 -4.35 -4.61
CA LEU A 50 1.98 -4.40 -3.53
C LEU A 50 3.26 -5.14 -3.97
N ARG A 51 3.12 -6.30 -4.62
CA ARG A 51 4.29 -7.04 -5.17
C ARG A 51 4.99 -6.29 -6.28
N TYR A 52 4.25 -5.59 -7.14
CA TYR A 52 4.83 -4.78 -8.21
C TYR A 52 5.68 -3.65 -7.63
N ILE A 53 5.13 -2.83 -6.73
CA ILE A 53 5.89 -1.72 -6.12
C ILE A 53 7.04 -2.21 -5.22
N ASP A 54 6.92 -3.39 -4.63
CA ASP A 54 8.01 -4.02 -3.86
C ASP A 54 9.21 -4.36 -4.76
N SER A 55 8.95 -4.78 -6.00
CA SER A 55 9.99 -5.07 -7.00
C SER A 55 10.69 -3.83 -7.57
N LEU A 56 10.17 -2.62 -7.33
CA LEU A 56 10.70 -1.38 -7.89
C LEU A 56 11.72 -0.71 -6.96
N PRO A 57 12.70 0.03 -7.55
CA PRO A 57 13.47 1.03 -6.80
C PRO A 57 12.54 2.04 -6.13
N LYS A 58 12.91 2.52 -4.92
CA LYS A 58 12.08 3.41 -4.10
C LYS A 58 11.51 4.60 -4.89
N ALA A 59 12.34 5.28 -5.69
CA ALA A 59 11.90 6.43 -6.49
C ALA A 59 10.80 6.07 -7.51
N LYS A 60 10.92 4.92 -8.19
CA LYS A 60 9.92 4.45 -9.15
C LYS A 60 8.63 4.00 -8.45
N ALA A 61 8.75 3.35 -7.29
CA ALA A 61 7.59 2.96 -6.49
C ALA A 61 6.81 4.18 -6.02
N LEU A 62 7.49 5.24 -5.53
CA LEU A 62 6.85 6.48 -5.12
C LEU A 62 6.19 7.21 -6.29
N ALA A 63 6.86 7.30 -7.45
CA ALA A 63 6.28 7.88 -8.65
C ALA A 63 5.00 7.14 -9.10
N PHE A 64 4.99 5.81 -9.00
CA PHE A 64 3.79 5.02 -9.27
C PHE A 64 2.66 5.29 -8.27
N VAL A 65 2.96 5.36 -6.97
CA VAL A 65 1.96 5.69 -5.93
C VAL A 65 1.34 7.05 -6.21
N GLU A 66 2.16 8.06 -6.50
CA GLU A 66 1.68 9.42 -6.80
C GLU A 66 0.79 9.43 -8.05
N GLU A 67 1.23 8.77 -9.13
CA GLU A 67 0.44 8.71 -10.36
C GLU A 67 -0.89 8.00 -10.14
N LEU A 68 -0.91 6.87 -9.43
CA LEU A 68 -2.14 6.13 -9.18
C LEU A 68 -3.16 6.94 -8.36
N ASN A 69 -2.69 7.67 -7.34
CA ASN A 69 -3.55 8.51 -6.50
C ASN A 69 -4.23 9.64 -7.30
N ARG A 70 -3.65 10.11 -8.40
CA ARG A 70 -4.28 11.12 -9.28
C ARG A 70 -5.54 10.62 -9.98
N HIS A 71 -5.74 9.30 -10.06
CA HIS A 71 -6.90 8.67 -10.68
C HIS A 71 -7.96 8.25 -9.66
N GLU A 72 -7.89 8.73 -8.41
CA GLU A 72 -8.92 8.45 -7.42
C GLU A 72 -10.28 9.02 -7.88
N PRO A 73 -11.36 8.21 -7.91
CA PRO A 73 -12.66 8.68 -8.37
C PRO A 73 -13.21 9.76 -7.43
N LYS A 74 -13.77 10.83 -8.02
CA LYS A 74 -14.46 11.91 -7.30
C LYS A 74 -15.81 11.47 -6.76
#